data_AF-A0A2H0XF93-F1
#
_entry.id   AF-A0A2H0XF93-F1
#
_cell.length_a   1.000
_cell.length_b   1.000
_cell.length_c   1.000
_cell.angle_alpha   90.00
_cell.angle_beta   90.00
_cell.angle_gamma   90.00
#
_symmetry.space_group_name_H-M   'P 1'
#
loop_
_entity.id
_entity.type
_entity.pdbx_description
1 polymer ?
#
loop_
_entity_poly.entity_id
_entity_poly.type
_entity_poly.pdbx_seq_one_letter_code
_entity_poly.pdbx_strand_id
1 'polypeptide(L)'
;MYISVSLVGNKEIKALNKKHLGRDYATDVLSFNYSDNDDADGEFLGDIIVSTERAREQALEYGNTYEQEVADLVAHGVLHLLGVHHDDDNEVSTHGVKQSRGVKK
;
A
#
# COMPACT_ATOMS: atom_id res chain seq x y z
N MET A 1 -6.83 -5.62 16.37
CA MET A 1 -5.75 -5.27 15.42
C MET A 1 -6.18 -5.71 14.03
N TYR A 2 -6.43 -4.75 13.15
CA TYR A 2 -7.05 -4.87 11.85
C TYR A 2 -6.15 -4.23 10.81
N ILE A 3 -6.12 -4.84 9.63
CA ILE A 3 -5.45 -4.33 8.43
C ILE A 3 -6.50 -4.34 7.34
N SER A 4 -6.63 -3.24 6.61
CA SER A 4 -7.44 -3.20 5.40
C SER A 4 -6.58 -3.58 4.20
N VAL A 5 -7.09 -4.45 3.34
CA VAL A 5 -6.45 -4.78 2.07
C VAL A 5 -7.41 -4.42 0.94
N SER A 6 -6.97 -3.56 0.03
CA SER A 6 -7.75 -3.10 -1.11
C SER A 6 -7.08 -3.47 -2.42
N LEU A 7 -7.80 -4.17 -3.28
CA LEU A 7 -7.36 -4.51 -4.63
C LEU A 7 -7.92 -3.49 -5.61
N VAL A 8 -7.05 -2.74 -6.27
CA VAL A 8 -7.44 -1.61 -7.14
C VAL A 8 -6.79 -1.73 -8.52
N GLY A 9 -7.23 -0.90 -9.47
CA GLY A 9 -6.59 -0.77 -10.78
C GLY A 9 -5.44 0.25 -10.77
N ASN A 10 -4.63 0.26 -11.83
CA ASN A 10 -3.51 1.17 -12.04
C ASN A 10 -3.92 2.65 -11.99
N LYS A 11 -5.10 2.98 -12.51
CA LYS A 11 -5.62 4.36 -12.47
C LYS A 11 -5.85 4.85 -11.05
N GLU A 12 -6.40 3.99 -10.20
CA GLU A 12 -6.75 4.33 -8.82
C GLU A 12 -5.50 4.36 -7.94
N ILE A 13 -4.61 3.36 -8.05
CA ILE A 13 -3.36 3.39 -7.29
C ILE A 13 -2.48 4.57 -7.69
N LYS A 14 -2.45 4.95 -8.98
CA LYS A 14 -1.74 6.14 -9.45
C LYS A 14 -2.33 7.42 -8.85
N ALA A 15 -3.66 7.52 -8.78
CA ALA A 15 -4.32 8.67 -8.17
C ALA A 15 -4.02 8.77 -6.66
N LEU A 16 -4.00 7.63 -5.96
CA LEU A 16 -3.63 7.55 -4.54
C LEU A 16 -2.15 7.89 -4.32
N ASN A 17 -1.26 7.35 -5.13
CA ASN A 17 0.18 7.64 -5.10
C ASN A 17 0.44 9.13 -5.32
N LYS A 18 -0.22 9.75 -6.30
CA LYS A 18 -0.12 11.19 -6.53
C LYS A 18 -0.66 11.99 -5.35
N LYS A 19 -1.81 11.60 -4.80
CA LYS A 19 -2.50 12.32 -3.74
C LYS A 19 -1.73 12.28 -2.41
N HIS A 20 -1.15 11.14 -2.05
CA HIS A 20 -0.53 10.94 -0.74
C HIS A 20 0.99 11.05 -0.76
N LEU A 21 1.64 10.78 -1.89
CA LEU A 21 3.11 10.76 -2.03
C LEU A 21 3.64 11.75 -3.07
N GLY A 22 2.76 12.44 -3.79
CA GLY A 22 3.15 13.39 -4.84
C GLY A 22 3.72 12.74 -6.11
N ARG A 23 3.67 11.41 -6.22
CA ARG A 23 4.26 10.65 -7.34
C ARG A 23 3.21 10.31 -8.40
N ASP A 24 3.42 10.78 -9.63
CA ASP A 24 2.47 10.58 -10.75
C ASP A 24 2.75 9.30 -11.56
N TYR A 25 2.85 8.15 -10.89
CA TYR A 25 2.97 6.84 -11.56
C TYR A 25 2.21 5.74 -10.79
N ALA A 26 1.79 4.71 -11.51
CA ALA A 26 1.18 3.53 -10.90
C ALA A 26 2.28 2.68 -10.25
N THR A 27 2.08 2.31 -8.99
CA THR A 27 2.94 1.37 -8.28
C THR A 27 2.22 0.02 -8.16
N ASP A 28 2.93 -0.98 -7.71
CA ASP A 28 2.44 -2.31 -7.34
C ASP A 28 1.70 -2.33 -6.01
N VAL A 29 2.28 -1.74 -4.95
CA VAL A 29 1.68 -1.69 -3.61
C VAL A 29 1.90 -0.33 -2.92
N LEU A 30 0.89 0.12 -2.17
CA LEU A 30 0.97 1.27 -1.26
C LEU A 30 0.61 0.81 0.16
N SER A 31 1.45 1.16 1.12
CA SER A 31 1.23 0.86 2.54
C SER A 31 1.10 2.16 3.33
N PHE A 32 -0.02 2.31 4.04
CA PHE A 32 -0.33 3.43 4.91
C PHE A 32 -0.36 2.96 6.36
N ASN A 33 0.62 3.39 7.14
CA ASN A 33 0.70 3.04 8.56
C ASN A 33 -0.08 4.07 9.40
N TYR A 34 -0.98 3.58 10.26
CA TYR A 34 -1.77 4.43 11.17
C TYR A 34 -1.23 4.50 12.60
N SER A 35 -0.17 3.74 12.92
CA SER A 35 0.43 3.63 14.26
C SER A 35 0.88 4.96 14.89
N ASP A 36 1.13 6.00 14.11
CA ASP A 36 1.55 7.33 14.60
C ASP A 36 0.36 8.29 14.85
N ASN A 37 -0.89 7.83 14.71
CA ASN A 37 -2.05 8.65 15.04
C ASN A 37 -2.44 8.40 16.51
N ASP A 38 -2.18 9.38 17.37
CA ASP A 38 -2.61 9.41 18.79
C ASP A 38 -4.12 9.13 18.98
N ASP A 39 -4.94 9.34 17.94
CA ASP A 39 -6.40 9.14 17.94
C ASP A 39 -6.86 7.75 17.45
N ALA A 40 -5.95 6.90 16.96
CA ALA A 40 -6.30 5.54 16.61
C ALA A 40 -6.24 4.70 17.89
N ASP A 41 -7.40 4.36 18.45
CA ASP A 41 -7.52 3.20 19.34
C ASP A 41 -6.75 2.08 18.65
N GLY A 42 -5.68 1.55 19.27
CA GLY A 42 -4.61 0.73 18.66
C GLY A 42 -5.04 -0.59 17.98
N GLU A 43 -6.30 -0.68 17.59
CA GLU A 43 -6.94 -1.70 16.80
C GLU A 43 -6.68 -1.59 15.30
N PHE A 44 -6.29 -0.46 14.70
CA PHE A 44 -5.99 -0.37 13.25
C PHE A 44 -4.50 -0.16 12.98
N LEU A 45 -3.86 -1.10 12.30
CA LEU A 45 -2.44 -1.00 11.92
C LEU A 45 -2.22 -0.13 10.69
N GLY A 46 -3.08 -0.27 9.68
CA GLY A 46 -2.83 0.36 8.40
C GLY A 46 -3.73 -0.15 7.28
N ASP A 47 -3.52 0.46 6.11
CA ASP A 47 -4.10 0.04 4.84
C ASP A 47 -3.00 -0.42 3.89
N ILE A 48 -3.27 -1.51 3.17
CA ILE A 48 -2.44 -2.02 2.08
C ILE A 48 -3.30 -1.98 0.81
N ILE A 49 -2.81 -1.26 -0.20
CA ILE A 49 -3.50 -1.13 -1.48
C ILE A 49 -2.61 -1.76 -2.55
N VAL A 50 -3.14 -2.76 -3.26
CA VAL A 50 -2.40 -3.52 -4.27
C VAL A 50 -3.01 -3.26 -5.65
N SER A 51 -2.16 -3.00 -6.64
CA SER A 51 -2.58 -2.91 -8.03
C SER A 51 -2.73 -4.28 -8.66
N THR A 52 -3.97 -4.62 -9.01
CA THR A 52 -4.32 -5.87 -9.69
C THR A 52 -3.71 -5.96 -11.09
N GLU A 53 -3.51 -4.84 -11.77
CA GLU A 53 -2.90 -4.82 -13.11
C GLU A 53 -1.39 -5.05 -13.02
N ARG A 54 -0.70 -4.39 -12.07
CA ARG A 54 0.74 -4.64 -11.85
C ARG A 54 1.02 -6.05 -11.34
N ALA A 55 0.22 -6.55 -10.41
CA ALA A 55 0.37 -7.93 -9.94
C ALA A 55 0.21 -8.96 -11.08
N ARG A 56 -0.62 -8.68 -12.10
CA ARG A 56 -0.72 -9.55 -13.29
C ARG A 56 0.50 -9.43 -14.21
N GLU A 57 1.01 -8.22 -14.40
CA GLU A 57 2.22 -7.99 -15.19
C GLU A 57 3.42 -8.69 -14.55
N GLN A 58 3.64 -8.49 -13.24
CA GLN A 58 4.70 -9.13 -12.45
C GLN A 58 4.56 -10.65 -12.41
N ALA A 59 3.35 -11.18 -12.20
CA ALA A 59 3.12 -12.63 -12.24
C ALA A 59 3.57 -13.25 -13.59
N LEU A 60 3.31 -12.56 -14.70
CA LEU A 60 3.76 -13.01 -16.02
C LEU A 60 5.28 -12.89 -16.20
N GLU A 61 5.89 -11.81 -15.71
CA GLU A 61 7.33 -11.57 -15.80
C GLU A 61 8.16 -12.54 -14.95
N TYR A 62 7.70 -12.84 -13.73
CA TYR A 62 8.38 -13.74 -12.79
C TYR A 62 7.98 -15.22 -12.96
N GLY A 63 6.95 -15.51 -13.76
CA GLY A 63 6.44 -16.87 -13.95
C GLY A 63 5.66 -17.42 -12.75
N ASN A 64 5.09 -16.52 -11.94
CA ASN A 64 4.25 -16.83 -10.78
C ASN A 64 2.76 -16.86 -11.16
N THR A 65 1.90 -17.36 -10.28
CA THR A 65 0.45 -17.13 -10.41
C THR A 65 0.09 -15.75 -9.90
N TYR A 66 -1.02 -15.21 -10.42
CA TYR A 66 -1.56 -13.93 -9.95
C TYR A 66 -1.84 -13.92 -8.45
N GLU A 67 -2.36 -15.03 -7.91
CA GLU A 67 -2.64 -15.17 -6.49
C GLU A 67 -1.37 -15.17 -5.63
N GLN A 68 -0.29 -15.78 -6.13
CA GLN A 68 1.01 -15.75 -5.46
C GLN A 68 1.55 -14.33 -5.41
N GLU A 69 1.54 -13.62 -6.53
CA GLU A 69 2.05 -12.25 -6.59
C GLU A 69 1.26 -11.30 -5.67
N VAL A 70 -0.07 -11.41 -5.66
CA VAL A 70 -0.90 -10.63 -4.74
C VAL A 70 -0.60 -10.99 -3.28
N ALA A 71 -0.41 -12.27 -2.97
CA ALA A 71 -0.06 -12.70 -1.62
C ALA A 71 1.30 -12.15 -1.18
N ASP A 72 2.29 -12.16 -2.07
CA ASP A 72 3.63 -11.63 -1.81
C ASP A 72 3.58 -10.11 -1.60
N LEU A 73 2.88 -9.36 -2.46
CA LEU A 73 2.69 -7.91 -2.32
C LEU A 73 1.96 -7.55 -1.01
N VAL A 74 0.95 -8.33 -0.61
CA VAL A 74 0.25 -8.12 0.68
C VAL A 74 1.17 -8.45 1.85
N ALA A 75 1.87 -9.59 1.81
CA ALA A 75 2.80 -9.99 2.87
C ALA A 75 3.90 -8.94 3.06
N HIS A 76 4.44 -8.44 1.96
CA HIS A 76 5.40 -7.34 1.94
C HIS A 76 4.81 -6.06 2.54
N GLY A 77 3.60 -5.67 2.12
CA GLY A 77 2.90 -4.52 2.70
C GLY A 77 2.71 -4.63 4.21
N VAL A 78 2.40 -5.83 4.73
CA VAL A 78 2.28 -6.09 6.18
C VAL A 78 3.64 -5.93 6.87
N LEU A 79 4.73 -6.42 6.29
CA LEU A 79 6.08 -6.25 6.85
C LEU A 79 6.43 -4.77 7.02
N HIS A 80 6.07 -3.93 6.04
CA HIS A 80 6.24 -2.47 6.14
C HIS A 80 5.39 -1.84 7.23
N LEU A 81 4.15 -2.30 7.41
CA LEU A 81 3.31 -1.86 8.52
C LEU A 81 3.90 -2.22 9.89
N LEU A 82 4.66 -3.32 9.97
CA LEU A 82 5.36 -3.75 11.19
C LEU A 82 6.72 -3.05 11.38
N GLY A 83 7.11 -2.13 10.49
CA GLY A 83 8.37 -1.39 10.56
C GLY A 83 9.60 -2.18 10.12
N VAL A 84 9.41 -3.32 9.44
CA VAL A 84 10.49 -4.07 8.79
C VAL A 84 10.64 -3.53 7.38
N HIS A 85 11.64 -2.67 7.16
CA HIS A 85 11.97 -2.16 5.83
C HIS A 85 13.02 -3.05 5.18
N HIS A 86 12.68 -3.62 4.03
CA HIS A 86 13.66 -3.92 3.00
C HIS A 86 13.62 -2.77 1.98
N ASP A 87 14.77 -2.44 1.39
CA ASP A 87 14.90 -1.52 0.26
C ASP A 87 14.82 -2.38 -1.01
N ASP A 88 13.61 -2.61 -1.53
CA ASP A 88 13.39 -3.19 -2.85
C ASP A 88 12.91 -2.08 -3.80
N ASP A 89 13.59 -1.88 -4.93
CA ASP A 89 13.49 -0.69 -5.80
C ASP A 89 12.08 -0.45 -6.42
N ASN A 90 11.13 -1.38 -6.25
CA ASN A 90 9.77 -1.29 -6.80
C ASN A 90 8.72 -0.75 -5.82
N GLU A 91 9.05 -0.59 -4.54
CA GLU A 91 8.05 -0.29 -3.53
C GLU A 91 7.90 1.19 -3.18
N VAL A 92 6.70 1.59 -2.73
CA VAL A 92 6.47 2.93 -2.22
C VAL A 92 5.79 2.88 -0.85
N SER A 93 6.62 2.90 0.19
CA SER A 93 6.18 2.96 1.59
C SER A 93 5.99 4.40 2.04
N THR A 94 4.92 4.65 2.82
CA THR A 94 4.63 5.97 3.38
C THR A 94 4.88 5.98 4.89
N HIS A 95 5.99 6.58 5.31
CA HIS A 95 6.20 6.95 6.71
C HIS A 95 5.48 8.26 6.98
N GLY A 96 4.36 8.20 7.69
CA GLY A 96 3.69 9.39 8.22
C GLY A 96 2.86 10.15 7.19
N VAL A 97 1.96 9.48 6.48
CA VAL A 97 0.79 10.18 5.93
C VAL A 97 -0.07 10.60 7.12
N LYS A 98 0.21 11.80 7.64
CA LYS A 98 -0.81 12.55 8.39
C LYS A 98 -2.00 12.62 7.47
N GLN A 99 -3.03 11.83 7.78
CA GLN A 99 -4.34 12.05 7.18
C GLN A 99 -4.76 13.45 7.63
N SER A 100 -4.45 14.47 6.83
CA SER A 100 -5.07 15.77 6.95
C SER A 100 -6.53 15.55 6.61
N ARG A 101 -7.33 15.22 7.63
CA ARG A 101 -8.78 15.33 7.62
C ARG A 101 -9.08 16.77 7.21
N GLY A 102 -9.38 16.94 5.93
CA GLY A 102 -10.00 18.15 5.42
C GLY A 102 -11.33 18.27 6.14
N VAL A 103 -11.37 19.17 7.12
CA VAL A 103 -12.60 19.69 7.74
C VAL A 103 -13.59 20.03 6.62
N LYS A 104 -14.74 19.39 6.64
CA LYS A 104 -15.95 19.98 6.05
C LYS A 104 -16.98 20.11 7.16
N LYS A 105 -17.28 21.38 7.43
CA LYS A 105 -18.27 21.92 8.37
C LYS A 105 -19.65 21.31 8.18
#